data_AF-A0AAU9TNX2-F1
#
_entry.id   AF-A0AAU9TNX2-F1
#
_cell.length_a   1.000
_cell.length_b   1.000
_cell.length_c   1.000
_cell.angle_alpha   90.00
_cell.angle_beta   90.00
_cell.angle_gamma   90.00
#
_symmetry.space_group_name_H-M   'P 1'
#
loop_
_entity.id
_entity.type
_entity.pdbx_description
1 polymer ?
#
loop_
_entity_poly.entity_id
_entity_poly.type
_entity_poly.pdbx_seq_one_letter_code
_entity_poly.pdbx_strand_id
1 'polypeptide(L)'
;MDSKNFKKWLTEKLIPNLPQNSLVVIDNASYHSTQCEKPPVSSSLKGEMQSWLQKNSIKFDEKMTKPEKLYHIILLNKPPKKYVVDELMREHGHEVLRLPPYHCDLNPIEYIWNLIKQRVAAKNINQYEKEIEGLTRDAIKSVTASDWKKEIEHVEKLESEYWEKDRLREIEQRELIISLGGEETSSESESDDDAMHGIERIIYSDNE
;
A
#
# COMPACT_ATOMS: atom_id res chain seq x y z
N MET A 1 7.64 9.99 -13.49
CA MET A 1 8.46 9.86 -12.27
C MET A 1 8.98 8.43 -12.20
N ASP A 2 10.23 8.21 -11.79
CA ASP A 2 10.82 6.87 -11.61
C ASP A 2 11.36 6.71 -10.18
N SER A 3 11.71 5.48 -9.78
CA SER A 3 12.18 5.19 -8.41
C SER A 3 13.44 5.98 -8.01
N LYS A 4 14.33 6.30 -8.96
CA LYS A 4 15.57 7.04 -8.69
C LYS A 4 15.27 8.51 -8.42
N ASN A 5 14.46 9.13 -9.27
CA ASN A 5 14.02 10.50 -9.12
C ASN A 5 13.16 10.69 -7.87
N PHE A 6 12.30 9.72 -7.55
CA PHE A 6 11.54 9.71 -6.32
C PHE A 6 12.43 9.64 -5.08
N LYS A 7 13.40 8.71 -5.05
CA LYS A 7 14.37 8.64 -3.95
C LYS A 7 15.15 9.95 -3.80
N LYS A 8 15.58 10.56 -4.90
CA LYS A 8 16.27 11.86 -4.87
C LYS A 8 15.40 12.95 -4.24
N TRP A 9 14.15 13.09 -4.71
CA TRP A 9 13.20 14.04 -4.15
C TRP A 9 12.91 13.76 -2.66
N LEU A 10 12.77 12.50 -2.28
CA LEU A 10 12.51 12.07 -0.90
C LEU A 10 13.63 12.54 0.04
N THR A 11 14.89 12.28 -0.33
CA THR A 11 16.07 12.67 0.46
C THR A 11 16.35 14.16 0.43
N GLU A 12 16.23 14.83 -0.73
CA GLU A 12 16.65 16.22 -0.87
C GLU A 12 15.55 17.25 -0.54
N LYS A 13 14.27 16.86 -0.63
CA LYS A 13 13.13 17.77 -0.50
C LYS A 13 12.17 17.37 0.59
N LEU A 14 11.75 16.12 0.68
CA LEU A 14 10.73 15.74 1.66
C LEU A 14 11.32 15.63 3.08
N ILE A 15 12.28 14.74 3.28
CA ILE A 15 12.89 14.45 4.60
C ILE A 15 13.39 15.72 5.32
N PRO A 16 14.14 16.64 4.67
CA PRO A 16 14.65 17.83 5.36
C PRO A 16 13.56 18.82 5.79
N ASN A 17 12.36 18.73 5.21
CA ASN A 17 11.23 19.62 5.51
C ASN A 17 10.15 18.93 6.36
N LEU A 18 10.35 17.67 6.75
CA LEU A 18 9.43 16.94 7.62
C LEU A 18 9.74 17.22 9.10
N PRO A 19 8.72 17.48 9.94
CA PRO A 19 8.87 17.46 11.39
C PRO A 19 9.36 16.09 11.87
N GLN A 20 10.13 16.07 12.95
CA GLN A 20 10.61 14.83 13.56
C GLN A 20 9.43 13.91 13.96
N ASN A 21 9.61 12.59 13.83
CA ASN A 21 8.60 11.57 14.17
C ASN A 21 7.27 11.72 13.41
N SER A 22 7.29 12.27 12.19
CA SER A 22 6.11 12.32 11.32
C SER A 22 5.68 10.94 10.81
N LEU A 23 4.37 10.74 10.73
CA LEU A 23 3.73 9.66 9.97
C LEU A 23 3.47 10.12 8.54
N VAL A 24 3.98 9.37 7.56
CA VAL A 24 3.87 9.69 6.14
C VAL A 24 2.96 8.69 5.45
N VAL A 25 1.81 9.17 4.97
CA VAL A 25 0.85 8.35 4.23
C VAL A 25 1.21 8.36 2.75
N ILE A 26 1.35 7.18 2.13
CA ILE A 26 1.68 7.02 0.71
C ILE A 26 0.70 6.08 0.00
N ASP A 27 0.46 6.35 -1.27
CA ASP A 27 -0.29 5.46 -2.16
C ASP A 27 0.61 4.33 -2.70
N ASN A 28 0.00 3.39 -3.42
CA ASN A 28 0.68 2.19 -3.94
C ASN A 28 1.30 2.36 -5.32
N ALA A 29 1.75 3.58 -5.67
CA ALA A 29 2.44 3.79 -6.94
C ALA A 29 3.68 2.88 -7.07
N SER A 30 3.93 2.34 -8.27
CA SER A 30 4.95 1.32 -8.49
C SER A 30 6.36 1.74 -8.03
N TYR A 31 6.68 3.03 -8.16
CA TYR A 31 7.96 3.60 -7.72
C TYR A 31 8.07 3.75 -6.19
N HIS A 32 6.96 3.86 -5.45
CA HIS A 32 6.94 3.79 -3.98
C HIS A 32 7.22 2.37 -3.46
N SER A 33 6.86 1.36 -4.24
CA SER A 33 6.90 -0.06 -3.86
C SER A 33 8.16 -0.78 -4.35
N THR A 34 9.26 -0.04 -4.50
CA THR A 34 10.56 -0.63 -4.87
C THR A 34 11.07 -1.48 -3.69
N GLN A 35 11.11 -2.80 -3.88
CA GLN A 35 11.57 -3.74 -2.84
C GLN A 35 13.08 -3.66 -2.61
N CYS A 36 13.50 -3.72 -1.34
CA CYS A 36 14.92 -3.80 -0.95
C CYS A 36 15.56 -5.10 -1.45
N GLU A 37 14.82 -6.21 -1.34
CA GLU A 37 15.26 -7.52 -1.81
C GLU A 37 14.12 -8.17 -2.58
N LYS A 38 14.31 -8.35 -3.88
CA LYS A 38 13.35 -9.09 -4.71
C LYS A 38 13.64 -10.57 -4.56
N PRO A 39 12.72 -11.38 -3.99
CA PRO A 39 12.88 -12.81 -4.02
C PRO A 39 12.79 -13.31 -5.47
N PRO A 40 13.46 -14.42 -5.79
CA PRO A 40 13.28 -15.13 -7.06
C PRO A 40 11.80 -15.45 -7.30
N VAL A 41 11.37 -15.35 -8.55
CA VAL A 41 10.02 -15.71 -9.01
C VAL A 41 10.02 -17.13 -9.56
N SER A 42 8.85 -17.71 -9.84
CA SER A 42 8.74 -19.08 -10.39
C SER A 42 9.50 -19.28 -11.70
N SER A 43 9.70 -18.21 -12.47
CA SER A 43 10.51 -18.20 -13.70
C SER A 43 12.00 -17.89 -13.50
N SER A 44 12.45 -17.59 -12.28
CA SER A 44 13.86 -17.34 -11.98
C SER A 44 14.72 -18.59 -12.17
N LEU A 45 16.00 -18.38 -12.47
CA LEU A 45 16.93 -19.47 -12.67
C LEU A 45 17.17 -20.22 -11.35
N LYS A 46 17.41 -21.54 -11.44
CA LYS A 46 17.76 -22.38 -10.28
C LYS A 46 18.92 -21.78 -9.46
N GLY A 47 19.95 -21.27 -10.13
CA GLY A 47 21.11 -20.66 -9.47
C GLY A 47 20.75 -19.41 -8.66
N GLU A 48 19.78 -18.62 -9.12
CA GLU A 48 19.27 -17.45 -8.40
C GLU A 48 18.48 -17.86 -7.16
N MET A 49 17.64 -18.89 -7.29
CA MET A 49 16.90 -19.48 -6.16
C MET A 49 17.83 -20.01 -5.07
N GLN A 50 18.86 -20.76 -5.45
CA GLN A 50 19.86 -21.29 -4.52
C GLN A 50 20.67 -20.15 -3.86
N SER A 51 21.11 -19.16 -4.64
CA SER A 51 21.86 -18.01 -4.11
C SER A 51 21.03 -17.21 -3.10
N TRP A 52 19.74 -17.03 -3.36
CA TRP A 52 18.84 -16.33 -2.44
C TRP A 52 18.59 -17.14 -1.15
N LEU A 53 18.41 -18.46 -1.26
CA LEU A 53 18.26 -19.35 -0.10
C LEU A 53 19.53 -19.37 0.76
N GLN A 54 20.71 -19.45 0.15
CA GLN A 54 22.00 -19.35 0.85
C GLN A 54 22.16 -17.99 1.53
N LYS A 55 21.84 -16.89 0.84
CA LYS A 55 21.92 -15.52 1.39
C LYS A 55 21.01 -15.34 2.61
N ASN A 56 19.81 -15.92 2.59
CA ASN A 56 18.86 -15.87 3.71
C ASN A 56 19.11 -16.97 4.76
N SER A 57 20.20 -17.75 4.64
CA SER A 57 20.54 -18.85 5.55
C SER A 57 19.44 -19.90 5.71
N ILE A 58 18.63 -20.12 4.67
CA ILE A 58 17.55 -21.11 4.66
C ILE A 58 18.13 -22.46 4.25
N LYS A 59 17.88 -23.50 5.05
CA LYS A 59 18.32 -24.87 4.74
C LYS A 59 17.55 -25.38 3.53
N PHE A 60 18.27 -25.80 2.49
CA PHE A 60 17.73 -26.54 1.36
C PHE A 60 18.61 -27.75 1.07
N ASP A 61 18.03 -28.80 0.50
CA ASP A 61 18.79 -29.98 0.09
C ASP A 61 19.41 -29.71 -1.30
N GLU A 62 20.75 -29.77 -1.39
CA GLU A 62 21.50 -29.53 -2.64
C GLU A 62 21.14 -30.52 -3.76
N LYS A 63 20.57 -31.67 -3.42
CA LYS A 63 20.05 -32.64 -4.40
C LYS A 63 18.73 -32.20 -5.03
N MET A 64 18.09 -31.15 -4.53
CA MET A 64 16.85 -30.60 -5.10
C MET A 64 17.17 -29.87 -6.40
N THR A 65 16.91 -30.57 -7.51
CA THR A 65 17.11 -30.04 -8.86
C THR A 65 15.87 -29.38 -9.44
N LYS A 66 14.69 -29.63 -8.88
CA LYS A 66 13.41 -29.09 -9.34
C LYS A 66 13.23 -27.63 -8.88
N PRO A 67 13.19 -26.66 -9.81
CA PRO A 67 12.96 -25.25 -9.47
C PRO A 67 11.65 -25.03 -8.71
N GLU A 68 10.59 -25.81 -8.99
CA GLU A 68 9.29 -25.66 -8.31
C GLU A 68 9.42 -25.91 -6.79
N LYS A 69 10.23 -26.89 -6.38
CA LYS A 69 10.42 -27.20 -4.96
C LYS A 69 11.28 -26.15 -4.25
N LEU A 70 12.30 -25.62 -4.93
CA LEU A 70 13.10 -24.50 -4.39
C LEU A 70 12.23 -23.26 -4.24
N TYR A 71 11.38 -22.98 -5.22
CA TYR A 71 10.39 -21.90 -5.16
C TYR A 71 9.38 -22.09 -4.02
N HIS A 72 8.91 -23.31 -3.77
CA HIS A 72 8.02 -23.61 -2.64
C HIS A 72 8.69 -23.32 -1.28
N ILE A 73 9.97 -23.66 -1.12
CA ILE A 73 10.74 -23.31 0.11
C ILE A 73 10.88 -21.79 0.25
N ILE A 74 11.10 -21.08 -0.86
CA ILE A 74 11.16 -19.61 -0.87
C ILE A 74 9.81 -19.02 -0.44
N LEU A 75 8.68 -19.54 -0.94
CA LEU A 75 7.35 -19.07 -0.55
C LEU A 75 7.08 -19.24 0.95
N LEU A 76 7.40 -20.41 1.52
CA LEU A 76 7.19 -20.71 2.94
C LEU A 76 8.05 -19.85 3.88
N ASN A 77 9.22 -19.41 3.43
CA ASN A 77 10.20 -18.67 4.24
C ASN A 77 10.36 -17.21 3.79
N LYS A 78 9.44 -16.71 2.97
CA LYS A 78 9.52 -15.35 2.41
C LYS A 78 9.32 -14.33 3.53
N PRO A 79 10.32 -13.47 3.81
CA PRO A 79 10.13 -12.40 4.78
C PRO A 79 9.06 -11.42 4.27
N PRO A 80 8.43 -10.63 5.17
CA PRO A 80 7.51 -9.58 4.76
C PRO A 80 8.21 -8.63 3.79
N LYS A 81 7.46 -8.15 2.79
CA LYS A 81 7.98 -7.26 1.74
C LYS A 81 8.52 -5.98 2.40
N LYS A 82 9.83 -5.75 2.30
CA LYS A 82 10.47 -4.49 2.72
C LYS A 82 10.68 -3.57 1.54
N TYR A 83 10.25 -2.33 1.67
CA TYR A 83 10.36 -1.32 0.62
C TYR A 83 11.47 -0.31 0.95
N VAL A 84 12.18 0.14 -0.09
CA VAL A 84 13.31 1.07 0.04
C VAL A 84 12.88 2.40 0.65
N VAL A 85 11.67 2.86 0.32
CA VAL A 85 11.10 4.11 0.85
C VAL A 85 10.85 3.98 2.35
N ASP A 86 10.21 2.89 2.78
CA ASP A 86 9.83 2.66 4.17
C ASP A 86 11.06 2.55 5.07
N GLU A 87 12.08 1.83 4.61
CA GLU A 87 13.37 1.73 5.30
C GLU A 87 14.07 3.10 5.40
N LEU A 88 14.10 3.86 4.31
CA LEU A 88 14.75 5.18 4.30
C LEU A 88 14.05 6.17 5.25
N MET A 89 12.71 6.18 5.27
CA MET A 89 11.96 7.04 6.19
C MET A 89 12.19 6.62 7.64
N ARG A 90 12.21 5.31 7.91
CA ARG A 90 12.48 4.76 9.25
C ARG A 90 13.89 5.09 9.74
N GLU A 91 14.90 5.04 8.88
CA GLU A 91 16.28 5.46 9.20
C GLU A 91 16.35 6.92 9.66
N HIS A 92 15.44 7.78 9.17
CA HIS A 92 15.34 9.19 9.55
C HIS A 92 14.34 9.43 10.69
N GLY A 93 13.82 8.37 11.32
CA GLY A 93 12.89 8.47 12.45
C GLY A 93 11.45 8.80 12.04
N HIS A 94 11.05 8.50 10.80
CA HIS A 94 9.68 8.66 10.32
C HIS A 94 8.99 7.31 10.12
N GLU A 95 7.68 7.29 10.27
CA GLU A 95 6.85 6.11 10.01
C GLU A 95 6.13 6.27 8.67
N VAL A 96 5.89 5.16 7.97
CA VAL A 96 5.20 5.14 6.68
C VAL A 96 3.93 4.31 6.78
N LEU A 97 2.80 4.92 6.47
CA LEU A 97 1.51 4.25 6.34
C LEU A 97 1.17 4.11 4.85
N ARG A 98 0.87 2.88 4.42
CA ARG A 98 0.46 2.60 3.03
C ARG A 98 -1.04 2.46 2.95
N LEU A 99 -1.63 3.15 1.99
CA LEU A 99 -3.07 3.02 1.72
C LEU A 99 -3.40 1.63 1.14
N PRO A 100 -4.61 1.10 1.38
CA PRO A 100 -5.08 -0.10 0.71
C PRO A 100 -5.07 0.04 -0.83
N PRO A 101 -4.77 -1.03 -1.58
CA PRO A 101 -4.84 -1.00 -3.04
C PRO A 101 -6.22 -0.57 -3.54
N TYR A 102 -6.28 0.26 -4.58
CA TYR A 102 -7.53 0.75 -5.21
C TYR A 102 -8.42 1.68 -4.36
N HIS A 103 -7.97 2.06 -3.17
CA HIS A 103 -8.70 2.98 -2.28
C HIS A 103 -8.06 4.38 -2.25
N CYS A 104 -8.00 5.03 -3.42
CA CYS A 104 -7.47 6.40 -3.52
C CYS A 104 -8.40 7.46 -2.90
N ASP A 105 -9.66 7.12 -2.70
CA ASP A 105 -10.67 7.86 -1.97
C ASP A 105 -10.39 7.94 -0.45
N LEU A 106 -9.57 7.03 0.08
CA LEU A 106 -9.05 7.15 1.45
C LEU A 106 -7.85 8.10 1.55
N ASN A 107 -7.46 8.79 0.47
CA ASN A 107 -6.36 9.73 0.47
C ASN A 107 -6.87 11.18 0.51
N PRO A 108 -6.73 11.90 1.65
CA PRO A 108 -7.20 13.28 1.76
C PRO A 108 -6.57 14.24 0.72
N ILE A 109 -5.36 13.94 0.22
CA ILE A 109 -4.69 14.82 -0.76
C ILE A 109 -5.45 14.88 -2.09
N GLU A 110 -6.21 13.85 -2.46
CA GLU A 110 -6.99 13.84 -3.70
C GLU A 110 -8.11 14.90 -3.66
N TYR A 111 -8.75 15.05 -2.49
CA TYR A 111 -9.77 16.07 -2.28
C TYR A 111 -9.17 17.47 -2.25
N ILE A 112 -8.00 17.65 -1.63
CA ILE A 112 -7.27 18.92 -1.66
C ILE A 112 -6.85 19.28 -3.09
N TRP A 113 -6.39 18.31 -3.87
CA TRP A 113 -6.10 18.54 -5.29
C TRP A 113 -7.34 18.92 -6.09
N ASN A 114 -8.50 18.31 -5.81
CA ASN A 114 -9.76 18.70 -6.43
C ASN A 114 -10.14 20.14 -6.08
N LEU A 115 -9.97 20.56 -4.82
CA LEU A 115 -10.17 21.95 -4.40
C LEU A 115 -9.22 22.92 -5.11
N ILE A 116 -7.93 22.57 -5.23
CA ILE A 116 -6.94 23.35 -5.96
C ILE A 116 -7.33 23.48 -7.43
N LYS A 117 -7.69 22.36 -8.08
CA LYS A 117 -8.15 22.34 -9.48
C LYS A 117 -9.36 23.26 -9.69
N GLN A 118 -10.34 23.24 -8.79
CA GLN A 118 -11.51 24.14 -8.85
C GLN A 118 -11.11 25.61 -8.74
N ARG A 119 -10.22 25.95 -7.79
CA ARG A 119 -9.72 27.33 -7.60
C ARG A 119 -8.93 27.82 -8.82
N VAL A 120 -8.12 26.96 -9.44
CA VAL A 120 -7.40 27.28 -10.67
C VAL A 120 -8.38 27.47 -11.84
N ALA A 121 -9.33 26.54 -12.03
CA ALA A 121 -10.33 26.62 -13.10
C ALA A 121 -11.18 27.90 -13.02
N ALA A 122 -11.54 28.34 -11.82
CA ALA A 122 -12.32 29.57 -11.62
C ALA A 122 -11.56 30.85 -12.05
N LYS A 123 -10.22 30.83 -12.02
CA LYS A 123 -9.37 31.97 -12.39
C LYS A 123 -8.77 31.85 -13.79
N ASN A 124 -8.66 30.64 -14.32
CA ASN A 124 -8.06 30.34 -15.61
C ASN A 124 -9.06 30.55 -16.76
N ILE A 125 -9.50 31.79 -16.95
CA ILE A 125 -10.51 32.15 -17.96
C ILE A 125 -9.94 32.06 -19.39
N ASN A 126 -8.64 32.36 -19.58
CA ASN A 126 -8.02 32.47 -20.90
C ASN A 126 -7.12 31.27 -21.29
N GLN A 127 -6.99 30.26 -20.42
CA GLN A 127 -6.25 29.00 -20.67
C GLN A 127 -4.77 29.18 -21.05
N TYR A 128 -4.12 30.27 -20.64
CA TYR A 128 -2.70 30.49 -20.95
C TYR A 128 -1.81 29.60 -20.08
N GLU A 129 -1.05 28.71 -20.71
CA GLU A 129 -0.13 27.77 -20.04
C GLU A 129 0.83 28.48 -19.07
N LYS A 130 1.33 29.66 -19.44
CA LYS A 130 2.23 30.47 -18.61
C LYS A 130 1.60 30.98 -17.32
N GLU A 131 0.27 31.11 -17.27
CA GLU A 131 -0.45 31.59 -16.09
C GLU A 131 -0.82 30.43 -15.15
N ILE A 132 -0.91 29.19 -15.67
CA ILE A 132 -1.29 28.01 -14.88
C ILE A 132 -0.33 27.78 -13.72
N GLU A 133 0.99 27.95 -13.92
CA GLU A 133 1.95 27.76 -12.83
C GLU A 133 1.74 28.77 -11.70
N GLY A 134 1.56 30.05 -12.03
CA GLY A 134 1.28 31.12 -11.07
C GLY A 134 -0.03 30.88 -10.32
N LEU A 135 -1.10 30.59 -11.06
CA LEU A 135 -2.42 30.30 -10.50
C LEU A 135 -2.40 29.06 -9.59
N THR A 136 -1.63 28.03 -9.94
CA THR A 136 -1.49 26.83 -9.13
C THR A 136 -0.75 27.14 -7.83
N ARG A 137 0.33 27.92 -7.89
CA ARG A 137 1.06 28.37 -6.69
C ARG A 137 0.18 29.19 -5.75
N ASP A 138 -0.64 30.09 -6.30
CA ASP A 138 -1.57 30.90 -5.51
C ASP A 138 -2.72 30.07 -4.94
N ALA A 139 -3.22 29.10 -5.71
CA ALA A 139 -4.23 28.16 -5.23
C ALA A 139 -3.70 27.32 -4.07
N ILE A 140 -2.48 26.79 -4.16
CA ILE A 140 -1.82 26.05 -3.07
C ILE A 140 -1.69 26.94 -1.81
N LYS A 141 -1.22 28.19 -1.95
CA LYS A 141 -1.10 29.13 -0.82
C LYS A 141 -2.44 29.50 -0.18
N SER A 142 -3.52 29.46 -0.95
CA SER A 142 -4.86 29.74 -0.44
C SER A 142 -5.47 28.58 0.34
N VAL A 143 -4.90 27.37 0.28
CA VAL A 143 -5.40 26.22 1.05
C VAL A 143 -5.14 26.46 2.53
N THR A 144 -6.19 26.38 3.33
CA THR A 144 -6.13 26.64 4.77
C THR A 144 -6.11 25.34 5.58
N ALA A 145 -5.73 25.43 6.85
CA ALA A 145 -5.83 24.31 7.79
C ALA A 145 -7.29 23.83 7.96
N SER A 146 -8.27 24.73 7.82
CA SER A 146 -9.69 24.37 7.88
C SER A 146 -10.13 23.55 6.67
N ASP A 147 -9.59 23.83 5.48
CA ASP A 147 -9.83 23.03 4.28
C ASP A 147 -9.32 21.59 4.52
N TRP A 148 -8.07 21.46 5.00
CA TRP A 148 -7.49 20.15 5.36
C TRP A 148 -8.31 19.38 6.40
N LYS A 149 -8.72 20.04 7.48
CA LYS A 149 -9.51 19.40 8.55
C LYS A 149 -10.81 18.82 8.00
N LYS A 150 -11.50 19.58 7.14
CA LYS A 150 -12.76 19.16 6.54
C LYS A 150 -12.58 17.91 5.65
N GLU A 151 -11.53 17.89 4.83
CA GLU A 151 -11.27 16.73 3.96
C GLU A 151 -10.81 15.51 4.76
N ILE A 152 -10.08 15.69 5.86
CA ILE A 152 -9.74 14.58 6.78
C ILE A 152 -11.01 14.00 7.43
N GLU A 153 -11.88 14.85 7.98
CA GLU A 153 -13.16 14.41 8.57
C GLU A 153 -14.04 13.66 7.55
N HIS A 154 -14.00 14.08 6.28
CA HIS A 154 -14.70 13.39 5.20
C HIS A 154 -14.14 11.98 4.96
N VAL A 155 -12.82 11.82 4.95
CA VAL A 155 -12.15 10.52 4.78
C VAL A 155 -12.41 9.61 5.99
N GLU A 156 -12.36 10.11 7.22
CA GLU A 156 -12.69 9.34 8.43
C GLU A 156 -14.13 8.80 8.39
N LYS A 157 -15.07 9.61 7.89
CA LYS A 157 -16.45 9.17 7.69
C LYS A 157 -16.53 8.08 6.62
N LEU A 158 -15.82 8.24 5.51
CA LEU A 158 -15.80 7.26 4.42
C LEU A 158 -15.20 5.93 4.88
N GLU A 159 -14.14 5.96 5.69
CA GLU A 159 -13.53 4.80 6.32
C GLU A 159 -14.55 4.07 7.21
N SER A 160 -15.28 4.81 8.04
CA SER A 160 -16.34 4.24 8.89
C SER A 160 -17.44 3.55 8.07
N GLU A 161 -17.85 4.17 6.96
CA GLU A 161 -18.83 3.58 6.04
C GLU A 161 -18.33 2.30 5.38
N TYR A 162 -17.02 2.21 5.05
CA TYR A 162 -16.43 0.97 4.55
C TYR A 162 -16.42 -0.12 5.59
N TRP A 163 -16.06 0.22 6.81
CA TRP A 163 -16.02 -0.75 7.91
C TRP A 163 -17.41 -1.34 8.19
N GLU A 164 -18.47 -0.53 8.14
CA GLU A 164 -19.84 -1.04 8.27
C GLU A 164 -20.24 -1.96 7.12
N LYS A 165 -19.93 -1.60 5.88
CA LYS A 165 -20.25 -2.42 4.69
C LYS A 165 -19.48 -3.75 4.69
N ASP A 166 -18.22 -3.74 5.10
CA ASP A 166 -17.40 -4.95 5.20
C ASP A 166 -17.90 -5.87 6.32
N ARG A 167 -18.24 -5.32 7.48
CA ARG A 167 -18.89 -6.10 8.55
C ARG A 167 -20.18 -6.76 8.09
N LEU A 168 -21.03 -6.04 7.36
CA LEU A 168 -22.27 -6.59 6.83
C LEU A 168 -22.00 -7.71 5.82
N ARG A 169 -21.02 -7.55 4.92
CA ARG A 169 -20.61 -8.60 3.98
C ARG A 169 -20.09 -9.86 4.68
N GLU A 170 -19.29 -9.70 5.75
CA GLU A 170 -18.84 -10.86 6.53
C GLU A 170 -20.00 -11.60 7.21
N ILE A 171 -20.99 -10.86 7.74
CA ILE A 171 -22.17 -11.46 8.36
C ILE A 171 -22.98 -12.22 7.31
N GLU A 172 -23.26 -11.62 6.16
CA GLU A 172 -23.98 -12.27 5.05
C GLU A 172 -23.24 -13.52 4.54
N GLN A 173 -21.92 -13.46 4.37
CA GLN A 173 -21.10 -14.62 3.98
C GLN A 173 -21.14 -15.73 5.03
N ARG A 174 -21.07 -15.39 6.33
CA ARG A 174 -21.17 -16.38 7.41
C ARG A 174 -22.57 -17.00 7.49
N GLU A 175 -23.63 -16.22 7.29
CA GLU A 175 -25.01 -16.72 7.27
C GLU A 175 -25.25 -17.67 6.09
N LEU A 176 -24.71 -17.37 4.91
CA LEU A 176 -24.74 -18.28 3.76
C LEU A 176 -24.03 -19.61 4.07
N ILE A 177 -22.87 -19.58 4.74
CA ILE A 177 -22.16 -20.78 5.18
C ILE A 177 -22.97 -21.60 6.20
N ILE A 178 -23.66 -20.94 7.15
CA ILE A 178 -24.49 -21.63 8.14
C ILE A 178 -25.72 -22.30 7.48
N SER A 179 -26.26 -21.71 6.41
CA SER A 179 -27.39 -22.28 5.66
C SER A 179 -27.04 -23.49 4.79
N LEU A 180 -25.75 -23.70 4.49
CA LEU A 180 -25.23 -24.83 3.72
C LEU A 180 -24.97 -26.09 4.58
N GLY A 181 -25.36 -26.11 5.86
CA GLY A 181 -25.27 -27.27 6.74
C GLY A 181 -26.21 -28.46 6.42
N GLY A 182 -26.73 -28.54 5.19
CA GLY A 182 -27.52 -29.65 4.69
C GLY A 182 -26.94 -30.16 3.38
N GLU A 183 -26.19 -31.27 3.50
CA GLU A 183 -25.65 -32.14 2.43
C GLU A 183 -24.30 -31.73 1.81
N GLU A 184 -23.28 -32.54 2.13
CA GLU A 184 -21.96 -32.52 1.51
C GLU A 184 -22.03 -32.84 0.02
N THR A 185 -21.42 -31.99 -0.81
CA THR A 185 -20.82 -32.45 -2.07
C THR A 185 -19.56 -31.64 -2.37
N SER A 186 -18.45 -32.38 -2.48
CA SER A 186 -17.13 -31.87 -2.78
C SER A 186 -17.06 -31.42 -4.23
N SER A 187 -16.72 -30.15 -4.48
CA SER A 187 -16.25 -29.71 -5.78
C SER A 187 -15.08 -28.76 -5.57
N GLU A 188 -13.88 -29.33 -5.65
CA GLU A 188 -12.65 -28.58 -5.82
C GLU A 188 -12.66 -27.94 -7.21
N SER A 189 -12.83 -26.63 -7.26
CA SER A 189 -12.45 -25.82 -8.41
C SER A 189 -11.25 -24.98 -8.01
N GLU A 190 -10.05 -25.41 -8.41
CA GLU A 190 -8.84 -24.59 -8.36
C GLU A 190 -9.05 -23.36 -9.25
N SER A 191 -9.28 -22.20 -8.62
CA SER A 191 -9.18 -20.89 -9.24
C SER A 191 -7.94 -20.23 -8.63
N ASP A 192 -6.88 -20.11 -9.43
CA ASP A 192 -5.71 -19.29 -9.14
C ASP A 192 -6.15 -17.83 -8.97
N ASP A 193 -6.36 -17.42 -7.71
CA ASP A 193 -6.42 -16.01 -7.32
C ASP A 193 -5.45 -15.77 -6.15
N ASP A 194 -4.35 -15.10 -6.47
CA ASP A 194 -3.26 -14.70 -5.57
C ASP A 194 -3.71 -13.54 -4.65
N ALA A 195 -4.74 -13.80 -3.84
CA ALA A 195 -5.31 -12.88 -2.86
C ALA A 195 -4.78 -13.19 -1.46
N MET A 196 -3.78 -12.39 -1.07
CA MET A 196 -3.20 -12.24 0.28
C MET A 196 -4.16 -12.56 1.43
N HIS A 197 -3.99 -13.72 2.07
CA HIS A 197 -4.49 -13.95 3.42
C HIS A 197 -3.41 -13.57 4.44
N GLY A 198 -3.65 -12.45 5.11
CA GLY A 198 -2.82 -11.94 6.20
C GLY A 198 -3.66 -11.12 7.16
N ILE A 199 -4.71 -11.72 7.73
CA ILE A 199 -5.43 -11.16 8.87
C ILE A 199 -4.91 -11.90 10.11
N GLU A 200 -3.92 -11.33 10.79
CA GLU A 200 -3.66 -11.69 12.18
C GLU A 200 -4.82 -11.17 13.03
N ARG A 201 -5.54 -12.09 13.68
CA ARG A 201 -6.52 -11.75 14.72
C ARG A 201 -5.80 -11.08 15.89
N ILE A 202 -6.05 -9.79 16.10
CA ILE A 202 -5.69 -9.11 17.34
C ILE A 202 -6.65 -9.60 18.43
N ILE A 203 -6.13 -10.34 19.41
CA ILE A 203 -6.86 -10.71 20.62
C ILE A 203 -6.72 -9.52 21.58
N TYR A 204 -7.81 -8.80 21.83
CA TYR A 204 -7.90 -7.90 22.97
C TYR A 204 -8.04 -8.77 24.23
N SER A 205 -7.06 -8.70 25.12
CA SER A 205 -7.19 -9.21 26.48
C SER A 205 -7.98 -8.20 27.30
N ASP A 206 -9.26 -8.49 27.56
CA ASP A 206 -10.02 -7.81 28.60
C ASP A 206 -9.46 -8.25 29.96
N ASN A 207 -8.78 -7.32 30.63
CA ASN A 207 -8.47 -7.46 32.05
C ASN A 207 -9.71 -7.01 32.86
N GLU A 208 -10.31 -7.94 33.59
CA GLU A 208 -10.94 -7.65 34.89
C GLU A 208 -9.94 -7.92 36.02
#